data_AF-A0ABD0ZHG8-F1
#
_entry.id   AF-A0ABD0ZHG8-F1
#
_cell.length_a   1.000
_cell.length_b   1.000
_cell.length_c   1.000
_cell.angle_alpha   90.00
_cell.angle_beta   90.00
_cell.angle_gamma   90.00
#
_symmetry.space_group_name_H-M   'P 1'
#
loop_
_entity.id
_entity.type
_entity.pdbx_description
1 polymer ?
#
loop_
_entity_poly.entity_id
_entity_poly.type
_entity_poly.pdbx_seq_one_letter_code
_entity_poly.pdbx_strand_id
1 'polypeptide(L)'
;MGGISKRISKVIRDMQTFGVQQMIVDGGEYSHLLQEKQREMRKTYSTINENDLVGLEENVKRLVGYLVETDKIQVVSITGMGGIGKTTLARQVFNHELVKNHFDGVAWVCISQQFTRKYVWETSCISLVQNLMSKETQI
;
A
#
# COMPACT_ATOMS: atom_id res chain seq x y z
N MET A 1 33.88 39.39 7.82
CA MET A 1 32.53 38.85 7.55
C MET A 1 32.60 37.99 6.30
N GLY A 2 32.34 36.68 6.30
CA GLY A 2 32.09 35.98 5.01
C GLY A 2 32.49 34.51 4.81
N GLY A 3 33.21 33.85 5.73
CA GLY A 3 33.63 32.45 5.51
C GLY A 3 32.48 31.43 5.56
N ILE A 4 31.66 31.51 6.61
CA ILE A 4 30.55 30.57 6.86
C ILE A 4 29.43 30.76 5.82
N SER A 5 29.05 32.00 5.52
CA SER A 5 28.01 32.31 4.52
C SER A 5 28.36 31.76 3.14
N LYS A 6 29.65 31.82 2.75
CA LYS A 6 30.14 31.30 1.48
C LYS A 6 30.08 29.77 1.42
N ARG A 7 30.41 29.10 2.53
CA ARG A 7 30.29 27.63 2.64
C ARG A 7 28.83 27.17 2.58
N ILE A 8 27.94 27.86 3.29
CA ILE A 8 26.49 27.56 3.28
C ILE A 8 25.93 27.72 1.87
N SER A 9 26.23 28.84 1.20
CA SER A 9 25.76 29.10 -0.17
C SER A 9 26.25 28.04 -1.17
N LYS A 10 27.49 27.55 -1.00
CA LYS A 10 28.04 26.46 -1.82
C LYS A 10 27.25 25.17 -1.62
N VAL A 11 26.97 24.78 -0.38
CA VAL A 11 26.20 23.56 -0.07
C VAL A 11 24.79 23.62 -0.65
N ILE A 12 24.10 24.76 -0.55
CA ILE A 12 22.76 24.96 -1.12
C ILE A 12 22.75 24.74 -2.63
N ARG A 13 23.73 25.30 -3.33
CA ARG A 13 23.85 25.18 -4.80
C ARG A 13 24.20 23.76 -5.23
N ASP A 14 25.13 23.12 -4.53
CA ASP A 14 25.54 21.74 -4.83
C ASP A 14 24.33 20.79 -4.61
N MET A 15 23.54 21.00 -3.55
CA MET A 15 22.29 20.28 -3.27
C MET A 15 21.25 20.39 -4.40
N GLN A 16 21.02 21.59 -4.94
CA GLN A 16 20.14 21.79 -6.11
C GLN A 16 20.65 21.06 -7.36
N THR A 17 21.97 21.04 -7.56
CA THR A 17 22.61 20.37 -8.71
C THR A 17 22.40 18.86 -8.69
N PHE A 18 22.34 18.26 -7.49
CA PHE A 18 22.03 16.85 -7.31
C PHE A 18 20.53 16.52 -7.35
N GLY A 19 19.67 17.47 -7.76
CA GLY A 19 18.22 17.27 -7.80
C GLY A 19 17.56 17.25 -6.41
N VAL A 20 18.30 17.61 -5.36
CA VAL A 20 17.77 17.72 -4.01
C VAL A 20 17.15 19.11 -3.87
N GLN A 21 15.83 19.17 -3.97
CA GLN A 21 15.08 20.42 -3.86
C GLN A 21 15.11 20.92 -2.40
N GLN A 22 15.63 22.13 -2.18
CA GLN A 22 15.45 22.83 -0.91
C GLN A 22 14.02 23.33 -0.79
N MET A 23 13.40 22.96 0.31
CA MET A 23 12.04 23.27 0.67
C MET A 23 12.08 24.22 1.88
N ILE A 24 12.26 25.52 1.64
CA ILE A 24 12.19 26.56 2.68
C ILE A 24 10.82 27.22 2.58
N VAL A 25 9.83 26.86 3.42
CA VAL A 25 8.51 27.50 3.38
C VAL A 25 7.76 27.45 4.73
N ASP A 26 6.94 28.49 4.90
CA ASP A 26 5.94 28.79 5.91
C ASP A 26 4.72 27.81 5.90
N GLY A 27 4.58 27.04 6.99
CA GLY A 27 3.37 26.45 7.59
C GLY A 27 2.28 25.71 6.78
N GLY A 28 1.72 26.27 5.71
CA GLY A 28 0.38 25.92 5.22
C GLY A 28 0.31 24.95 4.05
N GLU A 29 1.08 25.19 2.99
CA GLU A 29 0.98 24.43 1.72
C GLU A 29 1.64 23.03 1.77
N TYR A 30 2.44 22.74 2.80
CA TYR A 30 3.20 21.48 2.91
C TYR A 30 2.35 20.26 3.27
N SER A 31 1.24 20.44 3.98
CA SER A 31 0.43 19.30 4.43
C SER A 31 -0.09 18.49 3.23
N HIS A 32 -0.59 19.19 2.20
CA HIS A 32 -1.17 18.57 1.02
C HIS A 32 -0.11 17.91 0.13
N LEU A 33 1.03 18.57 -0.11
CA LEU A 33 2.11 18.03 -0.96
C LEU A 33 2.83 16.84 -0.30
N LEU A 34 3.03 16.86 1.03
CA LEU A 34 3.57 15.72 1.75
C LEU A 34 2.57 14.55 1.77
N GLN A 35 1.26 14.81 1.88
CA GLN A 35 0.22 13.78 1.80
C GLN A 35 0.15 13.14 0.41
N GLU A 36 0.27 13.94 -0.65
CA GLU A 36 0.28 13.46 -2.03
C GLU A 36 1.53 12.61 -2.30
N LYS A 37 2.71 13.06 -1.85
CA LYS A 37 3.95 12.27 -1.92
C LYS A 37 3.87 10.99 -1.07
N GLN A 38 3.22 11.01 0.10
CA GLN A 38 2.97 9.83 0.92
C GLN A 38 1.92 8.89 0.30
N ARG A 39 0.97 9.39 -0.48
CA ARG A 39 0.03 8.57 -1.27
C ARG A 39 0.79 7.85 -2.38
N GLU A 40 1.66 8.55 -3.10
CA GLU A 40 2.53 7.95 -4.13
C GLU A 40 3.52 6.92 -3.55
N MET A 41 4.10 7.17 -2.37
CA MET A 41 4.97 6.21 -1.68
C MET A 41 4.25 4.98 -1.12
N ARG A 42 2.91 5.05 -0.99
CA ARG A 42 2.07 3.90 -0.62
C ARG A 42 1.66 3.06 -1.83
N LYS A 43 2.37 3.16 -2.95
CA LYS A 43 2.38 2.11 -3.96
C LYS A 43 2.80 0.82 -3.27
N THR A 44 1.86 -0.13 -3.23
CA THR A 44 2.05 -1.45 -2.65
C THR A 44 3.33 -2.05 -3.20
N TYR A 45 4.29 -2.33 -2.31
CA TYR A 45 5.55 -3.02 -2.58
C TYR A 45 5.36 -4.10 -3.66
N SER A 46 6.23 -4.07 -4.68
CA SER A 46 6.34 -5.11 -5.69
C SER A 46 6.56 -6.46 -5.01
N THR A 47 5.68 -7.41 -5.33
CA THR A 47 5.72 -8.86 -5.06
C THR A 47 6.69 -9.28 -3.95
N ILE A 48 6.16 -9.46 -2.74
CA ILE A 48 6.86 -10.18 -1.67
C ILE A 48 6.93 -11.64 -2.11
N ASN A 49 8.12 -12.23 -2.15
CA ASN A 49 8.29 -13.67 -2.34
C ASN A 49 7.69 -14.39 -1.13
N GLU A 50 6.64 -15.18 -1.36
CA GLU A 50 5.89 -15.84 -0.28
C GLU A 50 6.77 -16.84 0.49
N ASN A 51 7.84 -17.32 -0.14
CA ASN A 51 8.80 -18.27 0.44
C ASN A 51 9.70 -17.67 1.54
N ASP A 52 9.79 -16.34 1.64
CA ASP A 52 10.66 -15.68 2.64
C ASP A 52 9.92 -15.39 3.97
N LEU A 53 8.65 -15.77 4.07
CA LEU A 53 7.80 -15.55 5.23
C LEU A 53 7.64 -16.84 6.04
N VAL A 54 7.93 -16.77 7.34
CA VAL A 54 7.84 -17.91 8.26
C VAL A 54 7.00 -17.57 9.48
N GLY A 55 6.25 -18.53 10.02
CA GLY A 55 5.47 -18.37 11.25
C GLY A 55 4.12 -17.70 11.05
N LEU A 56 3.66 -17.53 9.80
CA LEU A 56 2.33 -17.03 9.48
C LEU A 56 1.34 -18.14 9.09
N GLU A 57 1.78 -19.39 8.98
CA GLU A 57 1.06 -20.50 8.35
C GLU A 57 -0.28 -20.77 9.06
N GLU A 58 -0.26 -20.84 10.40
CA GLU A 58 -1.47 -21.05 11.20
C GLU A 58 -2.45 -19.87 11.08
N ASN A 59 -1.93 -18.64 11.12
CA ASN A 59 -2.74 -17.42 11.00
C ASN A 59 -3.39 -17.31 9.61
N VAL A 60 -2.65 -17.62 8.55
CA VAL A 60 -3.15 -17.68 7.17
C VAL A 60 -4.23 -18.74 7.08
N LYS A 61 -3.96 -19.97 7.54
CA LYS A 61 -4.94 -21.07 7.52
C LYS A 61 -6.25 -20.70 8.22
N ARG A 62 -6.15 -20.07 9.40
CA ARG A 62 -7.33 -19.63 10.16
C ARG A 62 -8.13 -18.56 9.42
N LEU A 63 -7.47 -17.54 8.88
CA LEU A 63 -8.12 -16.44 8.16
C LEU A 63 -8.74 -16.92 6.84
N VAL A 64 -8.06 -17.79 6.09
CA VAL A 64 -8.60 -18.43 4.90
C VAL A 64 -9.84 -19.23 5.27
N GLY A 65 -9.79 -20.00 6.36
CA GLY A 65 -10.94 -20.75 6.89
C GLY A 65 -12.16 -19.86 7.07
N TYR A 66 -12.03 -18.72 7.76
CA TYR A 66 -13.15 -17.79 7.94
C TYR A 66 -13.74 -17.33 6.60
N LEU A 67 -12.88 -16.97 5.63
CA LEU A 67 -13.33 -16.41 4.35
C LEU A 67 -14.03 -17.41 3.44
N VAL A 68 -13.71 -18.70 3.53
CA VAL A 68 -14.23 -19.73 2.60
C VAL A 68 -15.25 -20.67 3.24
N GLU A 69 -15.54 -20.50 4.53
CA GLU A 69 -16.46 -21.37 5.29
C GLU A 69 -17.94 -21.15 4.91
N THR A 70 -18.32 -19.97 4.43
CA THR A 70 -19.70 -19.67 4.05
C THR A 70 -19.80 -18.60 2.97
N ASP A 71 -20.78 -18.75 2.07
CA ASP A 71 -21.09 -17.79 1.00
C ASP A 71 -21.85 -16.53 1.49
N LYS A 72 -21.86 -16.29 2.81
CA LYS A 72 -22.50 -15.09 3.39
C LYS A 72 -21.53 -13.91 3.36
N ILE A 73 -22.09 -12.70 3.39
CA ILE A 73 -21.30 -11.48 3.56
C ILE A 73 -20.63 -11.50 4.94
N GLN A 74 -19.31 -11.40 4.96
CA GLN A 74 -18.50 -11.39 6.17
C GLN A 74 -17.50 -10.23 6.18
N VAL A 75 -17.10 -9.84 7.39
CA VAL A 75 -16.04 -8.85 7.61
C VAL A 75 -15.03 -9.42 8.59
N VAL A 76 -13.78 -9.51 8.15
CA VAL A 76 -12.65 -9.96 8.98
C VAL A 76 -11.68 -8.79 9.15
N SER A 77 -11.31 -8.49 10.40
CA SER A 77 -10.39 -7.40 10.73
C SER A 77 -9.10 -7.94 11.33
N ILE A 78 -7.96 -7.39 10.89
CA ILE A 78 -6.63 -7.69 11.43
C ILE A 78 -6.14 -6.45 12.18
N THR A 79 -6.01 -6.56 13.50
CA THR A 79 -5.63 -5.45 14.38
C THR A 79 -4.32 -5.73 15.10
N GLY A 80 -3.63 -4.67 15.54
CA GLY A 80 -2.35 -4.80 16.25
C GLY A 80 -1.44 -3.59 16.04
N MET A 81 -0.30 -3.57 16.74
CA MET A 81 0.67 -2.47 16.70
C MET A 81 1.22 -2.19 15.30
N GLY A 82 1.75 -0.99 15.09
CA GLY A 82 2.47 -0.64 13.86
C GLY A 82 3.68 -1.57 13.65
N GLY A 83 3.97 -1.92 12.40
CA GLY A 83 5.15 -2.75 12.06
C GLY A 83 5.01 -4.27 12.33
N ILE A 84 3.94 -4.73 12.98
CA ILE A 84 3.78 -6.15 13.35
C ILE A 84 3.47 -7.09 12.15
N GLY A 85 3.32 -6.58 10.93
CA GLY A 85 3.08 -7.40 9.74
C GLY A 85 1.61 -7.65 9.37
N LYS A 86 0.65 -6.85 9.85
CA LYS A 86 -0.79 -7.01 9.51
C LYS A 86 -1.05 -7.04 8.00
N THR A 87 -0.48 -6.09 7.27
CA THR A 87 -0.62 -6.00 5.81
C THR A 87 0.05 -7.20 5.12
N THR A 88 1.15 -7.72 5.68
CA THR A 88 1.82 -8.93 5.19
C THR A 88 0.91 -10.14 5.33
N LEU A 89 0.30 -10.34 6.49
CA LEU A 89 -0.66 -11.42 6.73
C LEU A 89 -1.89 -11.31 5.81
N ALA A 90 -2.49 -10.12 5.69
CA ALA A 90 -3.61 -9.89 4.77
C ALA A 90 -3.25 -10.21 3.31
N ARG A 91 -2.02 -9.88 2.90
CA ARG A 91 -1.53 -10.14 1.54
C ARG A 91 -1.32 -11.64 1.28
N GLN A 92 -0.82 -12.39 2.25
CA GLN A 92 -0.72 -13.85 2.18
C GLN A 92 -2.10 -14.50 1.99
N VAL A 93 -3.09 -14.07 2.78
CA VAL A 93 -4.47 -14.56 2.66
C VAL A 93 -5.09 -14.19 1.31
N PHE A 94 -4.91 -12.94 0.86
CA PHE A 94 -5.40 -12.47 -0.44
C PHE A 94 -4.83 -13.28 -1.61
N ASN A 95 -3.56 -13.68 -1.53
CA ASN A 95 -2.91 -14.45 -2.57
C ASN A 95 -3.20 -15.96 -2.54
N HIS A 96 -3.73 -16.46 -1.43
CA HIS A 96 -3.96 -17.88 -1.19
C HIS A 96 -4.92 -18.47 -2.24
N GLU A 97 -4.57 -19.64 -2.79
CA GLU A 97 -5.31 -20.27 -3.88
C GLU A 97 -6.78 -20.52 -3.54
N LEU A 98 -7.05 -21.06 -2.33
CA LEU A 98 -8.44 -21.27 -1.87
C LEU A 98 -9.28 -19.99 -1.89
N VAL A 99 -8.71 -18.84 -1.51
CA VAL A 99 -9.42 -17.56 -1.55
C VAL A 99 -9.67 -17.13 -2.98
N LYS A 100 -8.64 -17.22 -3.84
CA LYS A 100 -8.77 -16.87 -5.27
C LYS A 100 -9.76 -17.74 -6.03
N ASN A 101 -9.92 -19.00 -5.63
CA ASN A 101 -10.81 -19.96 -6.27
C ASN A 101 -12.24 -19.91 -5.70
N HIS A 102 -12.41 -19.50 -4.45
CA HIS A 102 -13.73 -19.38 -3.83
C HIS A 102 -14.50 -18.14 -4.31
N PHE A 103 -13.82 -17.01 -4.55
CA PHE A 103 -14.46 -15.78 -5.02
C PHE A 103 -14.27 -15.58 -6.54
N ASP A 104 -15.35 -15.17 -7.21
CA ASP A 104 -15.31 -14.83 -8.65
C ASP A 104 -14.25 -13.76 -8.95
N GLY A 105 -14.24 -12.70 -8.15
CA GLY A 105 -13.27 -11.61 -8.23
C GLY A 105 -12.74 -11.19 -6.87
N VAL A 106 -11.46 -10.84 -6.84
CA VAL A 106 -10.79 -10.31 -5.64
C VAL A 106 -10.15 -8.97 -5.95
N ALA A 107 -10.23 -8.01 -5.03
CA ALA A 107 -9.60 -6.71 -5.17
C ALA A 107 -8.77 -6.33 -3.95
N TRP A 108 -7.66 -5.65 -4.21
CA TRP A 108 -6.77 -5.14 -3.18
C TRP A 108 -6.67 -3.61 -3.32
N VAL A 109 -7.08 -2.89 -2.28
CA VAL A 109 -7.11 -1.42 -2.29
C VAL A 109 -6.34 -0.87 -1.10
N CYS A 110 -5.40 0.03 -1.36
CA CYS A 110 -4.74 0.80 -0.30
C CYS A 110 -5.50 2.11 -0.06
N ILE A 111 -6.05 2.26 1.15
CA ILE A 111 -6.79 3.46 1.54
C ILE A 111 -5.93 4.28 2.50
N SER A 112 -5.81 5.55 2.17
CA SER A 112 -5.08 6.55 2.93
C SER A 112 -5.95 7.13 4.05
N GLN A 113 -5.36 7.66 5.13
CA GLN A 113 -6.12 8.36 6.18
C GLN A 113 -6.99 9.48 5.60
N GLN A 114 -6.47 10.19 4.60
CA GLN A 114 -7.26 11.06 3.76
C GLN A 114 -7.66 10.32 2.48
N PHE A 115 -8.97 10.10 2.34
CA PHE A 115 -9.56 9.47 1.17
C PHE A 115 -10.90 10.13 0.83
N THR A 116 -11.30 10.01 -0.44
CA THR A 116 -12.66 10.36 -0.88
C THR A 116 -13.42 9.07 -1.20
N ARG A 117 -14.74 9.08 -1.02
CA ARG A 117 -15.58 7.92 -1.38
C ARG A 117 -15.43 7.55 -2.86
N LYS A 118 -15.36 8.58 -3.72
CA LYS A 118 -15.13 8.43 -5.16
C LYS A 118 -13.85 7.65 -5.44
N TYR A 119 -12.73 8.03 -4.81
CA TYR A 119 -11.45 7.35 -4.98
C TYR A 119 -11.51 5.87 -4.58
N VAL A 120 -12.15 5.55 -3.45
CA VAL A 120 -12.28 4.17 -2.97
C VAL A 120 -13.12 3.35 -3.95
N TRP A 121 -14.25 3.90 -4.42
CA TRP A 121 -15.11 3.24 -5.40
C TRP A 121 -14.37 2.96 -6.71
N GLU A 122 -13.77 3.99 -7.31
CA GLU A 122 -13.05 3.88 -8.58
C GLU A 122 -11.90 2.87 -8.49
N THR A 123 -11.07 2.95 -7.44
CA THR A 123 -9.94 2.03 -7.25
C THR A 123 -10.40 0.58 -7.04
N SER A 124 -11.49 0.38 -6.28
CA SER A 124 -12.07 -0.95 -6.05
C SER A 124 -12.60 -1.56 -7.36
N CYS A 125 -13.37 -0.78 -8.13
CA CYS A 125 -13.90 -1.22 -9.42
C CYS A 125 -12.77 -1.55 -10.41
N ILE A 126 -11.77 -0.69 -10.54
CA ILE A 126 -10.61 -0.93 -11.42
C ILE A 126 -9.88 -2.21 -11.01
N SER A 127 -9.60 -2.40 -9.72
CA SER A 127 -8.91 -3.60 -9.22
C SER A 127 -9.73 -4.87 -9.47
N LEU A 128 -11.05 -4.85 -9.29
CA LEU A 128 -11.92 -6.00 -9.55
C LEU A 128 -11.96 -6.34 -11.04
N VAL A 129 -12.16 -5.34 -11.90
CA VAL A 129 -12.21 -5.55 -13.35
C VAL A 129 -10.89 -6.14 -13.85
N GLN A 130 -9.75 -5.58 -13.44
CA GLN A 130 -8.44 -6.13 -13.81
C GLN A 130 -8.26 -7.59 -13.36
N ASN A 131 -8.72 -7.93 -12.15
CA ASN A 131 -8.66 -9.30 -11.65
C ASN A 131 -9.52 -10.27 -12.49
N LEU A 132 -10.77 -9.89 -12.78
CA LEU A 132 -11.69 -10.70 -13.57
C LEU A 132 -11.15 -10.94 -14.99
N MET A 133 -10.69 -9.88 -15.67
CA MET A 133 -10.11 -10.00 -17.01
C MET A 133 -8.86 -10.91 -17.03
N SER A 134 -8.06 -10.89 -15.96
CA SER A 134 -6.87 -11.75 -15.86
C SER A 134 -7.18 -13.24 -15.68
N LYS A 135 -8.36 -13.57 -15.12
CA LYS A 135 -8.83 -14.95 -14.97
C LYS A 135 -9.38 -15.51 -16.29
N GLU A 136 -10.11 -14.70 -17.05
CA GLU A 136 -10.68 -15.14 -18.35
C GLU A 136 -9.62 -15.50 -19.39
N THR A 137 -8.43 -14.88 -19.32
CA THR A 137 -7.34 -15.12 -20.27
C THR A 137 -6.59 -16.45 -20.02
N GLN A 138 -6.90 -17.18 -18.95
CA GLN A 138 -6.27 -18.47 -18.59
C GLN A 138 -7.13 -19.70 -18.96
N ILE A 139 -8.20 -19.51 -19.73
CA ILE A 139 -9.08 -20.58 -20.24
C ILE A 139 -8.86 -20.77 -21.73
#